data_AF-A0A6L9IR25-F1
#
_entry.id   AF-A0A6L9IR25-F1
#
_cell.length_a   1.000
_cell.length_b   1.000
_cell.length_c   1.000
_cell.angle_alpha   90.00
_cell.angle_beta   90.00
_cell.angle_gamma   90.00
#
_symmetry.space_group_name_H-M   'P 1'
#
loop_
_entity.id
_entity.type
_entity.pdbx_description
1 polymer ?
#
loop_
_entity_poly.entity_id
_entity_poly.type
_entity_poly.pdbx_seq_one_letter_code
_entity_poly.pdbx_strand_id
1 'polypeptide(L)'
;MRKYLREIRYILLAITFLLVLENYDTPGVVVSEAAQELAAWGLVGIFIVNLVGDSVVLVHMPYNIITMTFALSAQPSLGYLVLAGIVIGVAAGIGRVIAYVLIYNLSDTSGLISEGSFFDRVRQFLENHPRTTPVIVFLSAVIPGVPNDTTTLPLALVKYPVRLFALPKIAGKTVHNIGLAFLLYYGAEAINFDTTSPATFNLYLRILGLLAFYVMYRIEKRQDASDNEAYAAS
;
A
#
# COMPACT_ATOMS: atom_id res chain seq x y z
N MET A 1 -23.54 -16.52 -12.87
CA MET A 1 -22.55 -15.94 -13.82
C MET A 1 -21.50 -15.04 -13.14
N ARG A 2 -21.88 -14.07 -12.28
CA ARG A 2 -20.93 -13.16 -11.58
C ARG A 2 -19.84 -13.86 -10.72
N LYS A 3 -20.15 -14.99 -10.10
CA LYS A 3 -19.21 -15.76 -9.26
C LYS A 3 -17.96 -16.22 -10.03
N TYR A 4 -18.16 -16.79 -11.22
CA TYR A 4 -17.08 -17.27 -12.09
C TYR A 4 -16.29 -16.13 -12.72
N LEU A 5 -16.95 -15.00 -13.02
CA LEU A 5 -16.28 -13.82 -13.59
C LEU A 5 -15.19 -13.26 -12.66
N ARG A 6 -15.43 -13.29 -11.34
CA ARG A 6 -14.45 -12.85 -10.34
C ARG A 6 -13.28 -13.81 -10.20
N GLU A 7 -13.56 -15.11 -10.14
CA GLU A 7 -12.49 -16.12 -10.06
C GLU A 7 -11.58 -16.01 -11.28
N ILE A 8 -12.17 -15.85 -12.48
CA ILE A 8 -11.43 -15.60 -13.71
C ILE A 8 -10.63 -14.28 -13.64
N ARG A 9 -11.21 -13.19 -13.12
CA ARG A 9 -10.51 -11.90 -12.98
C ARG A 9 -9.28 -11.97 -12.09
N TYR A 10 -9.39 -12.60 -10.91
CA TYR A 10 -8.27 -12.73 -9.98
C TYR A 10 -7.21 -13.72 -10.48
N ILE A 11 -7.63 -14.79 -11.17
CA ILE A 11 -6.70 -15.70 -11.84
C ILE A 11 -5.95 -14.97 -12.96
N LEU A 12 -6.66 -14.18 -13.79
CA LEU A 12 -6.02 -13.38 -14.83
C LEU A 12 -5.07 -12.33 -14.23
N LEU A 13 -5.46 -11.63 -13.16
CA LEU A 13 -4.57 -10.68 -12.47
C LEU A 13 -3.34 -11.36 -11.88
N ALA A 14 -3.50 -12.53 -11.27
CA ALA A 14 -2.38 -13.31 -10.73
C ALA A 14 -1.46 -13.82 -11.85
N ILE A 15 -2.01 -14.32 -12.96
CA ILE A 15 -1.24 -14.75 -14.13
C ILE A 15 -0.54 -13.56 -14.77
N THR A 16 -1.22 -12.44 -14.98
CA THR A 16 -0.61 -11.21 -15.50
C THR A 16 0.50 -10.72 -14.59
N PHE A 17 0.31 -10.75 -13.27
CA PHE A 17 1.34 -10.41 -12.30
C PHE A 17 2.55 -11.36 -12.37
N LEU A 18 2.32 -12.67 -12.44
CA LEU A 18 3.40 -13.67 -12.59
C LEU A 18 4.16 -13.49 -13.92
N LEU A 19 3.44 -13.27 -15.01
CA LEU A 19 4.03 -12.99 -16.33
C LEU A 19 4.78 -11.66 -16.35
N VAL A 20 4.28 -10.66 -15.63
CA VAL A 20 4.98 -9.39 -15.40
C VAL A 20 6.27 -9.64 -14.63
N LEU A 21 6.24 -10.40 -13.53
CA LEU A 21 7.46 -10.75 -12.78
C LEU A 21 8.43 -11.67 -13.55
N GLU A 22 7.95 -12.38 -14.57
CA GLU A 22 8.75 -13.26 -15.41
C GLU A 22 9.34 -12.54 -16.64
N ASN A 23 8.68 -11.49 -17.13
CA ASN A 23 9.09 -10.72 -18.32
C ASN A 23 9.59 -9.30 -18.00
N TYR A 24 9.57 -8.85 -16.74
CA TYR A 24 10.07 -7.53 -16.38
C TYR A 24 11.60 -7.51 -16.38
N ASP A 25 12.14 -7.03 -17.50
CA ASP A 25 13.53 -6.61 -17.61
C ASP A 25 13.67 -5.12 -18.04
N THR A 26 12.59 -4.32 -18.17
CA THR A 26 12.71 -3.07 -18.97
C THR A 26 12.06 -1.76 -18.50
N PRO A 27 11.04 -1.68 -17.61
CA PRO A 27 10.70 -0.40 -16.94
C PRO A 27 10.92 -0.42 -15.42
N GLY A 28 10.75 -1.59 -14.79
CA GLY A 28 11.07 -1.81 -13.39
C GLY A 28 12.57 -1.91 -13.13
N VAL A 29 13.37 -2.28 -14.14
CA VAL A 29 14.82 -2.45 -14.02
C VAL A 29 15.53 -1.10 -13.79
N VAL A 30 15.20 -0.05 -14.54
CA VAL A 30 15.82 1.29 -14.35
C VAL A 30 15.47 1.90 -12.99
N VAL A 31 14.22 1.75 -12.53
CA VAL A 31 13.82 2.18 -11.18
C VAL A 31 14.41 1.25 -10.12
N SER A 32 14.60 -0.03 -10.40
CA SER A 32 15.22 -0.98 -9.47
C SER A 32 16.72 -0.79 -9.34
N GLU A 33 17.41 -0.37 -10.40
CA GLU A 33 18.84 -0.01 -10.38
C GLU A 33 19.03 1.29 -9.63
N ALA A 34 18.27 2.34 -9.95
CA ALA A 34 18.31 3.60 -9.20
C ALA A 34 17.87 3.40 -7.73
N ALA A 35 16.87 2.56 -7.46
CA ALA A 35 16.46 2.22 -6.10
C ALA A 35 17.46 1.32 -5.39
N GLN A 36 18.19 0.46 -6.10
CA GLN A 36 19.30 -0.33 -5.55
C GLN A 36 20.50 0.56 -5.20
N GLU A 37 20.87 1.47 -6.09
CA GLU A 37 21.93 2.46 -5.87
C GLU A 37 21.57 3.41 -4.74
N LEU A 38 20.33 3.91 -4.69
CA LEU A 38 19.84 4.72 -3.58
C LEU A 38 19.80 3.87 -2.31
N ALA A 39 19.25 2.66 -2.32
CA ALA A 39 19.21 1.78 -1.14
C ALA A 39 20.61 1.37 -0.65
N ALA A 40 21.63 1.40 -1.51
CA ALA A 40 23.03 1.23 -1.10
C ALA A 40 23.51 2.37 -0.17
N TRP A 41 22.82 3.51 -0.14
CA TRP A 41 23.01 4.58 0.84
C TRP A 41 22.38 4.25 2.20
N GLY A 42 21.95 3.00 2.40
CA GLY A 42 21.35 2.49 3.61
C GLY A 42 19.97 3.09 3.89
N LEU A 43 19.71 3.43 5.14
CA LEU A 43 18.39 3.93 5.58
C LEU A 43 17.99 5.24 4.88
N VAL A 44 18.94 6.08 4.50
CA VAL A 44 18.65 7.35 3.79
C VAL A 44 18.10 7.07 2.40
N GLY A 45 18.71 6.12 1.70
CA GLY A 45 18.22 5.64 0.41
C GLY A 45 16.82 5.08 0.47
N ILE A 46 16.62 4.17 1.43
CA ILE A 46 15.32 3.57 1.72
C ILE A 46 14.28 4.66 2.00
N PHE A 47 14.63 5.70 2.77
CA PHE A 47 13.75 6.84 3.02
C PHE A 47 13.36 7.55 1.72
N ILE A 48 14.32 7.94 0.89
CA ILE A 48 14.07 8.72 -0.33
C ILE A 48 13.20 7.92 -1.32
N VAL A 49 13.53 6.64 -1.55
CA VAL A 49 12.78 5.78 -2.47
C VAL A 49 11.33 5.66 -2.05
N ASN A 50 11.06 5.45 -0.75
CA ASN A 50 9.68 5.31 -0.26
C ASN A 50 8.94 6.66 -0.19
N LEU A 51 9.64 7.74 0.09
CA LEU A 51 9.07 9.10 0.06
C LEU A 51 8.56 9.43 -1.34
N VAL A 52 9.41 9.25 -2.35
CA VAL A 52 9.06 9.52 -3.75
C VAL A 52 8.00 8.54 -4.24
N GLY A 53 8.20 7.25 -3.97
CA GLY A 53 7.28 6.19 -4.40
C GLY A 53 5.85 6.38 -3.90
N ASP A 54 5.67 6.76 -2.62
CA ASP A 54 4.32 6.96 -2.04
C ASP A 54 3.76 8.38 -2.30
N SER A 55 4.56 9.30 -2.88
CA SER A 55 4.12 10.64 -3.32
C SER A 55 3.40 10.65 -4.67
N VAL A 56 3.54 9.59 -5.48
CA VAL A 56 2.90 9.51 -6.79
C VAL A 56 1.44 9.07 -6.63
N VAL A 57 0.51 9.92 -7.09
CA VAL A 57 -0.93 9.87 -6.76
C VAL A 57 -1.70 8.69 -7.40
N LEU A 58 -1.12 7.88 -8.29
CA LEU A 58 -1.91 6.95 -9.12
C LEU A 58 -1.25 5.58 -9.37
N VAL A 59 -0.10 5.31 -8.76
CA VAL A 59 0.64 4.06 -9.00
C VAL A 59 0.73 3.28 -7.69
N HIS A 60 -0.09 2.23 -7.56
CA HIS A 60 0.09 1.21 -6.52
C HIS A 60 1.29 0.34 -6.85
N MET A 61 2.49 0.88 -6.66
CA MET A 61 3.70 0.07 -6.71
C MET A 61 4.08 -0.39 -5.30
N PRO A 62 4.39 -1.69 -5.12
CA PRO A 62 4.73 -2.27 -3.82
C PRO A 62 6.17 -1.95 -3.38
N TYR A 63 6.59 -0.68 -3.45
CA TYR A 63 7.96 -0.25 -3.14
C TYR A 63 8.41 -0.58 -1.71
N ASN A 64 7.47 -0.59 -0.77
CA ASN A 64 7.73 -0.92 0.62
C ASN A 64 8.27 -2.36 0.77
N ILE A 65 7.79 -3.30 -0.03
CA ILE A 65 8.25 -4.71 0.01
C ILE A 65 9.67 -4.80 -0.56
N ILE A 66 9.93 -4.09 -1.67
CA ILE A 66 11.24 -4.05 -2.33
C ILE A 66 12.29 -3.50 -1.37
N THR A 67 12.05 -2.31 -0.82
CA THR A 67 13.00 -1.62 0.08
C THR A 67 13.15 -2.31 1.43
N MET A 68 12.09 -2.94 1.97
CA MET A 68 12.21 -3.77 3.17
C MET A 68 13.04 -5.02 2.91
N THR A 69 12.96 -5.61 1.72
CA THR A 69 13.80 -6.77 1.40
C THR A 69 15.27 -6.37 1.21
N PHE A 70 15.54 -5.21 0.61
CA PHE A 70 16.89 -4.65 0.63
C PHE A 70 17.43 -4.46 2.06
N ALA A 71 16.59 -3.98 2.98
CA ALA A 71 16.98 -3.88 4.38
C ALA A 71 17.32 -5.25 5.00
N LEU A 72 16.54 -6.30 4.68
CA LEU A 72 16.80 -7.67 5.13
C LEU A 72 18.14 -8.19 4.59
N SER A 73 18.41 -8.00 3.28
CA SER A 73 19.65 -8.45 2.65
C SER A 73 20.89 -7.68 3.13
N ALA A 74 20.75 -6.39 3.42
CA ALA A 74 21.86 -5.56 3.91
C ALA A 74 22.27 -5.96 5.34
N GLN A 75 21.30 -6.18 6.22
CA GLN A 75 21.55 -6.61 7.59
C GLN A 75 20.38 -7.43 8.13
N PRO A 76 20.51 -8.77 8.18
CA PRO A 76 19.43 -9.69 8.57
C PRO A 76 19.26 -9.74 10.10
N SER A 77 18.99 -8.60 10.71
CA SER A 77 18.69 -8.48 12.14
C SER A 77 17.32 -7.85 12.34
N LEU A 78 16.54 -8.39 13.27
CA LEU A 78 15.20 -7.89 13.57
C LEU A 78 15.23 -6.40 13.98
N GLY A 79 16.22 -5.98 14.76
CA GLY A 79 16.38 -4.58 15.17
C GLY A 79 16.57 -3.63 13.98
N TYR A 80 17.43 -4.00 13.02
CA TYR A 80 17.63 -3.21 11.82
C TYR A 80 16.38 -3.16 10.94
N LEU A 81 15.67 -4.29 10.81
CA LEU A 81 14.42 -4.37 10.05
C LEU A 81 13.30 -3.53 10.65
N VAL A 82 13.17 -3.51 11.98
CA VAL A 82 12.20 -2.64 12.66
C VAL A 82 12.54 -1.17 12.43
N LEU A 83 13.82 -0.80 12.52
CA LEU A 83 14.28 0.56 12.22
C LEU A 83 14.00 0.93 10.75
N ALA A 84 14.32 0.04 9.82
CA ALA A 84 14.00 0.21 8.41
C ALA A 84 12.48 0.35 8.20
N GLY A 85 11.65 -0.45 8.88
CA GLY A 85 10.21 -0.35 8.83
C GLY A 85 9.67 1.00 9.34
N ILE A 86 10.27 1.55 10.40
CA ILE A 86 9.95 2.91 10.85
C ILE A 86 10.30 3.92 9.76
N VAL A 87 11.51 3.87 9.22
CA VAL A 87 11.99 4.79 8.18
C VAL A 87 11.10 4.73 6.93
N ILE A 88 10.82 3.52 6.44
CA ILE A 88 9.92 3.26 5.29
C ILE A 88 8.54 3.83 5.57
N GLY A 89 7.97 3.54 6.74
CA GLY A 89 6.61 3.94 7.08
C GLY A 89 6.46 5.45 7.26
N VAL A 90 7.45 6.12 7.87
CA VAL A 90 7.48 7.58 7.98
C VAL A 90 7.63 8.20 6.59
N ALA A 91 8.58 7.73 5.78
CA ALA A 91 8.80 8.23 4.43
C ALA A 91 7.56 8.10 3.55
N ALA A 92 6.97 6.90 3.51
CA ALA A 92 5.75 6.62 2.74
C ALA A 92 4.56 7.43 3.27
N GLY A 93 4.45 7.60 4.59
CA GLY A 93 3.44 8.45 5.20
C GLY A 93 3.55 9.90 4.77
N ILE A 94 4.76 10.47 4.80
CA ILE A 94 5.03 11.84 4.36
C ILE A 94 4.73 11.99 2.87
N GLY A 95 5.19 11.05 2.04
CA GLY A 95 4.94 11.09 0.60
C GLY A 95 3.44 11.10 0.30
N ARG A 96 2.68 10.29 1.03
CA ARG A 96 1.22 10.28 0.93
C ARG A 96 0.57 11.60 1.33
N VAL A 97 1.12 12.28 2.35
CA VAL A 97 0.65 13.60 2.75
C VAL A 97 0.95 14.65 1.69
N ILE A 98 2.10 14.59 1.02
CA ILE A 98 2.43 15.45 -0.11
C ILE A 98 1.41 15.26 -1.24
N ALA A 99 1.16 14.01 -1.61
CA ALA A 99 0.14 13.63 -2.59
C ALA A 99 -1.26 14.15 -2.21
N TYR A 100 -1.66 13.98 -0.95
CA TYR A 100 -2.92 14.48 -0.41
C TYR A 100 -3.05 16.00 -0.56
N VAL A 101 -2.01 16.75 -0.15
CA VAL A 101 -1.99 18.21 -0.23
C VAL A 101 -2.05 18.67 -1.69
N LEU A 102 -1.40 17.96 -2.61
CA LEU A 102 -1.49 18.27 -4.03
C LEU A 102 -2.93 18.14 -4.55
N ILE A 103 -3.60 17.01 -4.28
CA ILE A 103 -5.01 16.79 -4.65
C ILE A 103 -5.91 17.84 -3.98
N TYR A 104 -5.69 18.07 -2.68
CA TYR A 104 -6.43 19.06 -1.91
C TYR A 104 -6.34 20.43 -2.58
N ASN A 105 -5.17 20.89 -3.04
CA ASN A 105 -5.08 22.22 -3.68
C ASN A 105 -5.60 22.21 -5.13
N LEU A 106 -5.40 21.13 -5.87
CA LEU A 106 -5.86 21.03 -7.27
C LEU A 106 -7.39 20.97 -7.39
N SER A 107 -8.09 20.46 -6.38
CA SER A 107 -9.55 20.32 -6.40
C SER A 107 -10.29 21.64 -6.64
N ASP A 108 -9.71 22.78 -6.24
CA ASP A 108 -10.34 24.10 -6.42
C ASP A 108 -10.12 24.67 -7.83
N THR A 109 -9.02 24.28 -8.48
CA THR A 109 -8.56 24.91 -9.73
C THR A 109 -8.99 24.13 -10.96
N SER A 110 -9.03 22.80 -10.88
CA SER A 110 -9.18 21.95 -12.07
C SER A 110 -10.63 21.58 -12.39
N GLY A 111 -11.62 22.08 -11.63
CA GLY A 111 -12.99 21.57 -11.73
C GLY A 111 -13.05 20.06 -11.49
N LEU A 112 -12.17 19.52 -10.63
CA LEU A 112 -12.27 18.14 -10.14
C LEU A 112 -13.47 18.13 -9.18
N ILE A 113 -14.66 18.08 -9.78
CA ILE A 113 -15.90 18.37 -9.09
C ILE A 113 -16.13 17.29 -8.02
N SER A 114 -16.10 17.70 -6.75
CA SER A 114 -16.54 16.89 -5.60
C SER A 114 -18.07 16.93 -5.44
N GLU A 115 -18.79 16.94 -6.57
CA GLU A 115 -20.24 16.96 -6.61
C GLU A 115 -20.76 15.57 -6.90
N GLY A 116 -21.88 15.24 -6.26
CA GLY A 116 -22.55 13.97 -6.43
C GLY A 116 -22.78 13.27 -5.09
N SER A 117 -23.81 12.43 -5.08
CA SER A 117 -24.33 11.79 -3.86
C SER A 117 -23.31 10.96 -3.08
N PHE A 118 -22.18 10.58 -3.70
CA PHE A 118 -21.08 9.92 -3.01
C PHE A 118 -20.29 10.91 -2.12
N PHE A 119 -19.85 12.04 -2.66
CA PHE A 119 -19.06 13.02 -1.91
C PHE A 119 -19.89 13.71 -0.82
N ASP A 120 -21.19 13.90 -1.05
CA ASP A 120 -22.12 14.40 -0.02
C ASP A 120 -22.26 13.41 1.14
N ARG A 121 -22.35 12.11 0.86
CA ARG A 121 -22.33 11.07 1.90
C ARG A 121 -21.01 11.06 2.66
N VAL A 122 -19.88 11.25 1.97
CA VAL A 122 -18.57 11.37 2.63
C VAL A 122 -18.54 12.59 3.55
N ARG A 123 -18.99 13.77 3.09
CA ARG A 123 -19.08 14.98 3.93
C ARG A 123 -19.97 14.75 5.15
N GLN A 124 -21.17 14.21 4.94
CA GLN A 124 -22.10 13.92 6.03
C GLN A 124 -21.51 12.91 7.03
N PHE A 125 -20.80 11.89 6.54
CA PHE A 125 -20.09 10.95 7.41
C PHE A 125 -19.02 11.64 8.25
N LEU A 126 -18.23 12.53 7.65
CA LEU A 126 -17.18 13.29 8.33
C LEU A 126 -17.74 14.23 9.40
N GLU A 127 -18.85 14.90 9.12
CA GLU A 127 -19.56 15.77 10.05
C GLU A 127 -20.15 15.00 11.23
N ASN A 128 -20.70 13.80 10.98
CA ASN A 128 -21.27 12.94 12.01
C ASN A 128 -20.20 12.22 12.85
N HIS A 129 -19.00 11.99 12.30
CA HIS A 129 -17.96 11.18 12.94
C HIS A 129 -16.57 11.85 12.99
N PRO A 130 -16.44 13.10 13.45
CA PRO A 130 -15.17 13.85 13.37
C PRO A 130 -14.05 13.21 14.19
N ARG A 131 -14.38 12.49 15.27
CA ARG A 131 -13.41 11.78 16.12
C ARG A 131 -13.03 10.39 15.61
N THR A 132 -13.92 9.75 14.83
CA THR A 132 -13.70 8.39 14.33
C THR A 132 -12.97 8.40 12.99
N THR A 133 -13.11 9.46 12.18
CA THR A 133 -12.41 9.59 10.90
C THR A 133 -10.89 9.43 11.00
N PRO A 134 -10.17 10.09 11.93
CA PRO A 134 -8.73 9.86 12.12
C PRO A 134 -8.40 8.39 12.36
N VAL A 135 -9.22 7.68 13.14
CA VAL A 135 -9.04 6.25 13.43
C VAL A 135 -9.22 5.42 12.17
N ILE A 136 -10.20 5.75 11.32
CA ILE A 136 -10.42 5.07 10.04
C ILE A 136 -9.24 5.32 9.09
N VAL A 137 -8.71 6.55 9.05
CA VAL A 137 -7.51 6.88 8.27
C VAL A 137 -6.32 6.05 8.74
N PHE A 138 -6.11 5.94 10.05
CA PHE A 138 -5.07 5.09 10.62
C PHE A 138 -5.26 3.62 10.24
N LEU A 139 -6.44 3.05 10.49
CA LEU A 139 -6.73 1.64 10.21
C LEU A 139 -6.58 1.33 8.72
N SER A 140 -7.02 2.22 7.84
CA SER A 140 -6.85 2.06 6.39
C SER A 140 -5.38 2.10 5.94
N ALA A 141 -4.48 2.70 6.72
CA ALA A 141 -3.05 2.67 6.47
C ALA A 141 -2.35 1.44 7.07
N VAL A 142 -2.88 0.89 8.16
CA VAL A 142 -2.34 -0.33 8.81
C VAL A 142 -2.67 -1.58 7.99
N ILE A 143 -3.92 -1.68 7.51
CA ILE A 143 -4.43 -2.92 6.90
C ILE A 143 -3.78 -3.16 5.53
N PRO A 144 -3.09 -4.29 5.33
CA PRO A 144 -2.53 -4.66 4.03
C PRO A 144 -3.66 -4.87 3.01
N GLY A 145 -3.47 -4.33 1.81
CA GLY A 145 -4.39 -4.52 0.68
C GLY A 145 -5.47 -3.47 0.53
N VAL A 146 -5.62 -2.51 1.47
CA VAL A 146 -6.40 -1.31 1.21
C VAL A 146 -5.63 -0.44 0.22
N PRO A 147 -6.12 -0.20 -1.00
CA PRO A 147 -5.42 0.65 -1.94
C PRO A 147 -5.36 2.04 -1.35
N ASN A 148 -4.14 2.53 -1.16
CA ASN A 148 -3.83 3.81 -0.53
C ASN A 148 -4.69 5.00 -1.02
N ASP A 149 -5.10 5.00 -2.29
CA ASP A 149 -5.91 6.06 -2.91
C ASP A 149 -7.38 6.02 -2.51
N THR A 150 -7.91 4.87 -2.09
CA THR A 150 -9.34 4.71 -1.73
C THR A 150 -9.78 5.61 -0.59
N THR A 151 -8.89 5.93 0.34
CA THR A 151 -9.16 6.85 1.45
C THR A 151 -8.58 8.23 1.20
N THR A 152 -7.39 8.30 0.59
CA THR A 152 -6.67 9.56 0.36
C THR A 152 -7.41 10.47 -0.61
N LEU A 153 -7.87 9.93 -1.76
CA LEU A 153 -8.46 10.73 -2.83
C LEU A 153 -9.82 11.32 -2.41
N PRO A 154 -10.80 10.56 -1.87
CA PRO A 154 -12.07 11.14 -1.45
C PRO A 154 -11.91 12.18 -0.36
N LEU A 155 -11.06 11.91 0.64
CA LEU A 155 -10.83 12.84 1.76
C LEU A 155 -10.18 14.15 1.30
N ALA A 156 -9.23 14.08 0.36
CA ALA A 156 -8.60 15.26 -0.20
C ALA A 156 -9.60 16.11 -1.00
N LEU A 157 -10.44 15.47 -1.83
CA LEU A 157 -11.45 16.16 -2.66
C LEU A 157 -12.55 16.82 -1.84
N VAL A 158 -12.95 16.24 -0.69
CA VAL A 158 -13.92 16.86 0.23
C VAL A 158 -13.28 17.82 1.24
N LYS A 159 -11.99 18.14 1.08
CA LYS A 159 -11.24 19.09 1.90
C LYS A 159 -11.16 18.72 3.38
N TYR A 160 -11.00 17.44 3.69
CA TYR A 160 -10.78 17.03 5.07
C TYR A 160 -9.49 17.67 5.63
N PRO A 161 -9.43 18.09 6.91
CA PRO A 161 -8.26 18.82 7.42
C PRO A 161 -6.97 18.00 7.34
N VAL A 162 -5.95 18.57 6.68
CA VAL A 162 -4.64 17.90 6.44
C VAL A 162 -4.03 17.36 7.74
N ARG A 163 -4.14 18.10 8.85
CA ARG A 163 -3.58 17.69 10.15
C ARG A 163 -4.24 16.42 10.69
N LEU A 164 -5.54 16.27 10.49
CA LEU A 164 -6.31 15.12 10.94
C LEU A 164 -6.16 13.91 10.00
N PHE A 165 -5.61 14.10 8.80
CA PHE A 165 -5.22 13.04 7.88
C PHE A 165 -3.77 12.61 8.08
N ALA A 166 -2.85 13.58 8.20
CA ALA A 166 -1.42 13.35 8.16
C ALA A 166 -0.91 12.49 9.32
N LEU A 167 -1.22 12.85 10.56
CA LEU A 167 -0.73 12.11 11.73
C LEU A 167 -1.22 10.66 11.75
N PRO A 168 -2.53 10.38 11.57
CA PRO A 168 -3.01 9.00 11.53
C PRO A 168 -2.46 8.22 10.34
N LYS A 169 -2.31 8.84 9.16
CA LYS A 169 -1.79 8.16 7.98
C LYS A 169 -0.32 7.76 8.14
N ILE A 170 0.52 8.67 8.63
CA ILE A 170 1.95 8.40 8.91
C ILE A 170 2.08 7.31 9.98
N ALA A 171 1.34 7.44 11.09
CA ALA A 171 1.37 6.44 12.16
C ALA A 171 0.93 5.06 11.66
N GLY A 172 -0.15 4.99 10.89
CA GLY A 172 -0.66 3.72 10.36
C GLY A 172 0.32 3.07 9.37
N LYS A 173 0.93 3.85 8.47
CA LYS A 173 1.99 3.38 7.57
C LYS A 173 3.23 2.89 8.33
N THR A 174 3.58 3.55 9.43
CA THR A 174 4.69 3.13 10.30
C THR A 174 4.40 1.78 10.93
N VAL A 175 3.23 1.61 11.55
CA VAL A 175 2.81 0.34 12.15
C VAL A 175 2.72 -0.77 11.10
N HIS A 176 2.18 -0.48 9.91
CA HIS A 176 2.13 -1.42 8.80
C HIS A 176 3.52 -1.95 8.43
N ASN A 177 4.49 -1.05 8.25
CA ASN A 177 5.83 -1.45 7.82
C ASN A 177 6.64 -2.12 8.94
N ILE A 178 6.41 -1.76 10.21
CA ILE A 178 6.95 -2.54 11.34
C ILE A 178 6.37 -3.97 11.31
N GLY A 179 5.05 -4.12 11.11
CA GLY A 179 4.42 -5.43 10.97
C GLY A 179 5.00 -6.23 9.80
N LEU A 180 5.23 -5.56 8.66
CA LEU A 180 5.88 -6.16 7.50
C LEU A 180 7.31 -6.62 7.80
N ALA A 181 8.09 -5.84 8.56
CA ALA A 181 9.43 -6.22 9.02
C ALA A 181 9.42 -7.51 9.84
N PHE A 182 8.49 -7.65 10.79
CA PHE A 182 8.32 -8.88 11.57
C PHE A 182 7.93 -10.08 10.69
N LEU A 183 6.98 -9.90 9.77
CA LEU A 183 6.55 -10.95 8.84
C LEU A 183 7.69 -11.43 7.95
N LEU A 184 8.51 -10.49 7.45
CA LEU A 184 9.68 -10.79 6.63
C LEU A 184 10.75 -11.54 7.41
N TYR A 185 11.11 -11.05 8.61
CA TYR A 185 12.16 -11.66 9.42
C TYR A 185 11.82 -13.11 9.80
N TYR A 186 10.67 -13.33 10.42
CA TYR A 186 10.26 -14.69 10.82
C TYR A 186 9.91 -15.58 9.63
N GLY A 187 9.40 -14.99 8.54
CA GLY A 187 9.16 -15.72 7.30
C GLY A 187 10.45 -16.24 6.66
N ALA A 188 11.51 -15.43 6.65
CA ALA A 188 12.82 -15.82 6.14
C ALA A 188 13.51 -16.86 7.05
N GLU A 189 13.40 -16.71 8.36
CA GLU A 189 13.94 -17.66 9.33
C GLU A 189 13.27 -19.05 9.20
N ALA A 190 11.95 -19.09 9.06
CA ALA A 190 11.18 -20.33 8.98
C ALA A 190 11.53 -21.22 7.78
N ILE A 191 12.11 -20.66 6.72
CA ILE A 191 12.44 -21.37 5.48
C ILE A 191 13.95 -21.56 5.26
N ASN A 192 14.79 -21.29 6.27
CA ASN A 192 16.26 -21.27 6.15
C ASN A 192 16.72 -20.48 4.91
N PHE A 193 16.18 -19.28 4.75
CA PHE A 193 16.28 -18.49 3.54
C PHE A 193 17.71 -17.99 3.30
N ASP A 194 18.30 -18.39 2.16
CA ASP A 194 19.52 -17.76 1.66
C ASP A 194 19.17 -16.44 0.96
N THR A 195 19.28 -15.33 1.70
CA THR A 195 19.00 -13.95 1.24
C THR A 195 19.89 -13.49 0.09
N THR A 196 20.92 -14.25 -0.24
CA THR A 196 21.98 -13.89 -1.18
C THR A 196 21.69 -14.34 -2.62
N SER A 197 20.71 -15.23 -2.81
CA SER A 197 20.36 -15.78 -4.13
C SER A 197 19.22 -14.98 -4.80
N PRO A 198 19.46 -14.34 -5.98
CA PRO A 198 18.44 -13.61 -6.74
C PRO A 198 17.23 -14.47 -7.11
N ALA A 199 17.43 -15.78 -7.30
CA ALA A 199 16.36 -16.73 -7.61
C ALA A 199 15.41 -16.94 -6.41
N THR A 200 15.95 -17.01 -5.20
CA THR A 200 15.17 -17.18 -3.97
C THR A 200 14.40 -15.90 -3.62
N PHE A 201 14.98 -14.73 -3.90
CA PHE A 201 14.31 -13.43 -3.77
C PHE A 201 13.13 -13.27 -4.74
N ASN A 202 13.30 -13.64 -6.01
CA ASN A 202 12.21 -13.63 -7.00
C ASN A 202 11.07 -14.59 -6.63
N LEU A 203 11.40 -15.76 -6.10
CA LEU A 203 10.41 -16.71 -5.59
C LEU A 203 9.59 -16.10 -4.44
N TYR A 204 10.25 -15.37 -3.54
CA TYR A 204 9.58 -14.71 -2.41
C TYR A 204 8.60 -13.62 -2.85
N LEU A 205 8.98 -12.75 -3.79
CA LEU A 205 8.08 -11.74 -4.35
C LEU A 205 6.86 -12.35 -5.04
N ARG A 206 7.03 -13.49 -5.72
CA ARG A 206 5.93 -14.25 -6.32
C ARG A 206 4.98 -14.79 -5.24
N ILE A 207 5.51 -15.39 -4.17
CA ILE A 207 4.71 -15.93 -3.06
C ILE A 207 3.94 -14.81 -2.36
N LEU A 208 4.59 -13.70 -2.01
CA LEU A 208 3.93 -12.55 -1.38
C LEU A 208 2.87 -11.93 -2.28
N GLY A 209 3.16 -11.74 -3.56
CA GLY A 209 2.20 -11.20 -4.51
C GLY A 209 0.97 -12.10 -4.64
N LEU A 210 1.16 -13.41 -4.79
CA LEU A 210 0.06 -14.38 -4.82
C LEU A 210 -0.75 -14.38 -3.53
N LEU A 211 -0.10 -14.24 -2.38
CA LEU A 211 -0.77 -14.16 -1.08
C LEU A 211 -1.57 -12.86 -0.95
N ALA A 212 -1.05 -11.74 -1.44
CA ALA A 212 -1.77 -10.47 -1.52
C ALA A 212 -3.01 -10.57 -2.43
N PHE A 213 -2.89 -11.18 -3.61
CA PHE A 213 -4.04 -11.42 -4.49
C PHE A 213 -5.08 -12.34 -3.85
N TYR A 214 -4.63 -13.38 -3.13
CA TYR A 214 -5.51 -14.26 -2.38
C TYR A 214 -6.28 -13.50 -1.29
N VAL A 215 -5.60 -12.65 -0.52
CA VAL A 215 -6.23 -11.81 0.52
C VAL A 215 -7.23 -10.84 -0.11
N MET A 216 -6.88 -10.16 -1.21
CA MET A 216 -7.80 -9.28 -1.93
C MET A 216 -9.03 -10.03 -2.45
N TYR A 217 -8.84 -11.21 -3.06
CA TYR A 217 -9.95 -12.08 -3.48
C TYR A 217 -10.86 -12.44 -2.30
N ARG A 218 -10.28 -12.75 -1.13
CA ARG A 218 -11.05 -13.08 0.09
C ARG A 218 -11.82 -11.89 0.64
N ILE A 219 -11.27 -10.68 0.56
CA ILE A 219 -11.94 -9.44 0.98
C ILE A 219 -13.13 -9.16 0.04
N GLU A 220 -12.91 -9.17 -1.27
CA GLU A 220 -13.98 -8.90 -2.25
C GLU A 220 -15.07 -9.98 -2.18
N LYS A 221 -14.72 -11.24 -1.95
CA LYS A 221 -15.68 -12.33 -1.74
C LYS A 221 -16.55 -12.12 -0.50
N ARG A 222 -16.03 -11.48 0.55
CA ARG A 222 -16.79 -11.17 1.77
C ARG A 222 -17.71 -9.97 1.59
N GLN A 223 -17.28 -8.95 0.86
CA GLN A 223 -18.12 -7.77 0.56
C GLN A 223 -19.36 -8.15 -0.26
N ASP A 224 -19.23 -9.05 -1.23
CA ASP A 224 -20.39 -9.54 -1.99
C ASP A 224 -21.37 -10.38 -1.13
N ALA A 225 -20.86 -11.09 -0.12
CA ALA A 225 -21.71 -11.88 0.76
C ALA A 225 -22.58 -10.94 1.63
N SER A 226 -21.98 -9.88 2.18
CA SER A 226 -22.74 -8.87 2.94
C SER A 226 -23.74 -8.10 2.08
N ASP A 227 -23.41 -7.80 0.82
CA ASP A 227 -24.32 -7.08 -0.07
C ASP A 227 -25.53 -7.95 -0.45
N ASN A 228 -25.32 -9.25 -0.72
CA ASN A 228 -26.43 -10.16 -1.03
C ASN A 228 -27.35 -10.44 0.17
N GLU A 229 -26.83 -10.46 1.39
CA GLU A 229 -27.64 -10.58 2.61
C GLU A 229 -28.50 -9.32 2.82
N ALA A 230 -27.96 -8.12 2.54
CA ALA A 230 -28.70 -6.87 2.62
C ALA A 230 -29.85 -6.78 1.60
N TYR A 231 -29.66 -7.29 0.37
CA TYR A 231 -30.71 -7.37 -0.65
C TYR A 231 -31.77 -8.45 -0.39
N ALA A 232 -31.43 -9.51 0.34
CA ALA A 232 -32.39 -10.57 0.69
C ALA A 232 -33.29 -10.19 1.88
N ALA A 233 -32.90 -9.16 2.66
CA ALA A 233 -33.63 -8.65 3.81
C ALA A 233 -34.55 -7.44 3.49
N SER A 234 -34.52 -6.93 2.25
CA SER A 234 -35.35 -5.83 1.74
C SER A 234 -36.46 -6.33 0.83
#